data_AF-A0A0M9VRK7-F1
#
_entry.id   AF-A0A0M9VRK7-F1
#
_cell.length_a   1.000
_cell.length_b   1.000
_cell.length_c   1.000
_cell.angle_alpha   90.00
_cell.angle_beta   90.00
_cell.angle_gamma   90.00
#
_symmetry.space_group_name_H-M   'P 1'
#
loop_
_entity.id
_entity.type
_entity.pdbx_description
1 polymer ?
#
loop_
_entity_poly.entity_id
_entity_poly.type
_entity_poly.pdbx_seq_one_letter_code
_entity_poly.pdbx_strand_id
1 'polypeptide(L)'
;MDLEDGKLAYQRHIRDSMIETLQSVLRGSDDILYKTYLQACQMCREQSISLDAKDVLSSTLRLWVSVRLSTTSEFIIGEETLGMPRDILDETSPSPGRIPVPPVLSAQMDLILIHHIQTKLRRELLDKLQKLIRQNKQSSWLVVYLVTFILLHNASLITAHDARYARKHGMKRRFAREDKVQEYHLGANILLAHFHYCNKGIHPFSDACRDQDLRTLADLDDNKIRFVRATRNYAQQHKREWEEIRANGAYENDFYFVSQLFEENWKPQSFTL
;
A
#
# COMPACT_ATOMS: atom_id res chain seq x y z
N MET A 1 28.79 -1.04 11.44
CA MET A 1 28.08 -0.24 10.44
C MET A 1 27.70 1.07 11.10
N ASP A 2 28.04 2.21 10.51
CA ASP A 2 27.57 3.51 11.00
C ASP A 2 26.05 3.60 10.74
N LEU A 3 25.29 3.94 11.80
CA LEU A 3 23.83 4.00 11.75
C LEU A 3 23.33 5.05 10.75
N GLU A 4 24.00 6.19 10.67
CA GLU A 4 23.61 7.27 9.75
C GLU A 4 23.94 6.91 8.31
N ASP A 5 25.08 6.26 8.05
CA ASP A 5 25.39 5.75 6.71
C ASP A 5 24.37 4.70 6.24
N GLY A 6 24.01 3.76 7.12
CA GLY A 6 22.99 2.75 6.82
C GLY A 6 21.62 3.36 6.54
N LYS A 7 21.22 4.37 7.33
CA LYS A 7 19.97 5.11 7.12
C LYS A 7 19.98 5.90 5.81
N LEU A 8 21.08 6.57 5.47
CA LEU A 8 21.23 7.29 4.20
C LEU A 8 21.18 6.34 3.00
N ALA A 9 21.84 5.17 3.12
CA ALA A 9 21.81 4.13 2.09
C ALA A 9 20.38 3.63 1.86
N TYR A 10 19.62 3.33 2.93
CA TYR A 10 18.21 2.95 2.80
C TYR A 10 17.35 4.04 2.19
N GLN A 11 17.50 5.29 2.63
CA GLN A 11 16.70 6.40 2.10
C GLN A 11 16.95 6.64 0.61
N ARG A 12 18.21 6.50 0.17
CA ARG A 12 18.58 6.52 -1.24
C ARG A 12 17.94 5.35 -1.99
N HIS A 13 18.10 4.13 -1.47
CA HIS A 13 17.56 2.94 -2.09
C HIS A 13 16.03 3.00 -2.23
N ILE A 14 15.29 3.37 -1.18
CA ILE A 14 13.82 3.51 -1.20
C ILE A 14 13.35 4.48 -2.30
N ARG A 15 14.09 5.57 -2.52
CA ARG A 15 13.75 6.54 -3.55
C ARG A 15 14.04 5.97 -4.95
N ASP A 16 15.19 5.33 -5.10
CA ASP A 16 15.68 4.90 -6.40
C ASP A 16 14.96 3.61 -6.89
N SER A 17 14.53 2.74 -5.97
CA SER A 17 13.85 1.46 -6.28
C SER A 17 12.33 1.57 -6.45
N MET A 18 11.75 2.77 -6.37
CA MET A 18 10.30 3.00 -6.43
C MET A 18 9.63 2.35 -7.65
N ILE A 19 10.15 2.63 -8.85
CA ILE A 19 9.56 2.18 -10.11
C ILE A 19 9.68 0.67 -10.25
N GLU A 20 10.85 0.12 -9.93
CA GLU A 20 11.11 -1.33 -9.97
C GLU A 20 10.22 -2.08 -8.98
N THR A 21 10.04 -1.53 -7.77
CA THR A 21 9.16 -2.10 -6.75
C THR A 21 7.71 -2.11 -7.22
N LEU A 22 7.22 -1.01 -7.82
CA LEU A 22 5.88 -0.95 -8.40
C LEU A 22 5.70 -2.00 -9.49
N GLN A 23 6.65 -2.09 -10.42
CA GLN A 23 6.61 -3.08 -11.49
C GLN A 23 6.69 -4.51 -10.96
N SER A 24 7.44 -4.78 -9.89
CA SER A 24 7.58 -6.11 -9.31
C SER A 24 6.31 -6.55 -8.56
N VAL A 25 5.72 -5.65 -7.78
CA VAL A 25 4.56 -5.96 -6.92
C VAL A 25 3.24 -5.94 -7.69
N LEU A 26 3.11 -5.05 -8.68
CA LEU A 26 1.88 -4.87 -9.48
C LEU A 26 1.97 -5.59 -10.84
N ARG A 27 2.91 -6.54 -10.98
CA ARG A 27 3.25 -7.19 -12.24
C ARG A 27 2.07 -8.04 -12.72
N GLY A 28 1.59 -7.77 -13.92
CA GLY A 28 0.56 -8.56 -14.59
C GLY A 28 -0.88 -8.05 -14.44
N SER A 29 -1.09 -6.94 -13.73
CA SER A 29 -2.43 -6.37 -13.56
C SER A 29 -2.51 -5.01 -14.27
N ASP A 30 -3.02 -4.99 -15.51
CA ASP A 30 -3.46 -3.73 -16.18
C ASP A 30 -4.80 -3.22 -15.57
N ASP A 31 -4.87 -3.33 -14.25
CA ASP A 31 -6.06 -3.10 -13.46
C ASP A 31 -5.99 -1.76 -12.72
N ILE A 32 -6.95 -1.55 -11.83
CA ILE A 32 -7.01 -0.33 -11.03
C ILE A 32 -5.88 -0.22 -10.00
N LEU A 33 -5.23 -1.32 -9.59
CA LEU A 33 -4.08 -1.23 -8.69
C LEU A 33 -2.97 -0.49 -9.42
N TYR A 34 -2.50 -1.02 -10.56
CA TYR A 34 -1.43 -0.39 -11.32
C TYR A 34 -1.75 1.05 -11.72
N LYS A 35 -2.96 1.30 -12.24
CA LYS A 35 -3.40 2.63 -12.68
C LYS A 35 -3.45 3.64 -11.52
N THR A 36 -3.87 3.22 -10.33
CA THR A 36 -3.95 4.08 -9.15
C THR A 36 -2.56 4.49 -8.65
N TYR A 37 -1.62 3.55 -8.58
CA TYR A 37 -0.24 3.88 -8.21
C TYR A 37 0.45 4.76 -9.25
N LEU A 38 0.22 4.49 -10.53
CA LEU A 38 0.74 5.32 -11.62
C LEU A 38 0.21 6.76 -11.52
N GLN A 39 -1.10 6.93 -11.29
CA GLN A 39 -1.72 8.24 -11.08
C GLN A 39 -1.10 8.98 -9.89
N ALA A 40 -0.85 8.30 -8.77
CA ALA A 40 -0.15 8.89 -7.62
C ALA A 40 1.27 9.34 -7.97
N CYS A 41 2.03 8.53 -8.69
CA CYS A 41 3.38 8.89 -9.15
C CYS A 41 3.39 10.07 -10.14
N GLN A 42 2.39 10.16 -11.02
CA GLN A 42 2.24 11.28 -11.95
C GLN A 42 1.91 12.57 -11.20
N MET A 43 0.97 12.52 -10.27
CA MET A 43 0.57 13.67 -9.45
C MET A 43 1.72 14.22 -8.59
N CYS A 44 2.64 13.37 -8.13
CA CYS A 44 3.87 13.85 -7.47
C CYS A 44 4.71 14.80 -8.34
N ARG A 45 4.61 14.70 -9.67
CA ARG A 45 5.41 15.47 -10.64
C ARG A 45 4.64 16.65 -11.25
N GLU A 46 3.32 16.71 -11.09
CA GLU A 46 2.46 17.78 -11.63
C GLU A 46 2.73 19.12 -10.94
N GLN A 47 2.88 20.21 -11.70
CA GLN A 47 3.11 21.54 -11.11
C GLN A 47 1.86 22.13 -10.43
N SER A 48 0.67 21.75 -10.89
CA SER A 48 -0.62 22.27 -10.43
C SER A 48 -1.00 21.81 -9.01
N ILE A 49 -0.35 20.78 -8.47
CA ILE A 49 -0.67 20.20 -7.17
C ILE A 49 0.10 20.93 -6.06
N SER A 50 -0.60 21.19 -4.95
CA SER A 50 -0.02 21.86 -3.78
C SER A 50 1.15 21.09 -3.18
N LEU A 51 2.08 21.80 -2.53
CA LEU A 51 3.24 21.19 -1.87
C LEU A 51 2.81 20.19 -0.78
N ASP A 52 1.79 20.53 0.02
CA ASP A 52 1.22 19.65 1.04
C ASP A 52 0.73 18.32 0.42
N ALA A 53 0.03 18.37 -0.72
CA ALA A 53 -0.46 17.18 -1.40
C ALA A 53 0.66 16.32 -1.99
N LYS A 54 1.68 16.95 -2.61
CA LYS A 54 2.85 16.24 -3.12
C LYS A 54 3.62 15.53 -2.01
N ASP A 55 3.78 16.20 -0.88
CA ASP A 55 4.50 15.66 0.27
C ASP A 55 3.77 14.46 0.88
N VAL A 56 2.43 14.50 0.99
CA VAL A 56 1.62 13.35 1.41
C VAL A 56 1.77 12.18 0.44
N LEU A 57 1.62 12.40 -0.88
CA LEU A 57 1.76 11.34 -1.88
C LEU A 57 3.16 10.72 -1.87
N SER A 58 4.20 11.56 -1.87
CA SER A 58 5.59 11.11 -1.81
C SER A 58 5.89 10.33 -0.52
N SER A 59 5.41 10.83 0.62
CA SER A 59 5.56 10.13 1.91
C SER A 59 4.85 8.78 1.91
N THR A 60 3.66 8.71 1.30
CA THR A 60 2.88 7.47 1.16
C THR A 60 3.62 6.44 0.32
N LEU A 61 4.11 6.83 -0.85
CA LEU A 61 4.85 5.96 -1.75
C LEU A 61 6.16 5.48 -1.10
N ARG A 62 6.92 6.38 -0.45
CA ARG A 62 8.15 6.04 0.27
C ARG A 62 7.89 5.07 1.41
N LEU A 63 6.82 5.29 2.18
CA LEU A 63 6.41 4.35 3.22
C LEU A 63 6.08 3.00 2.60
N TRP A 64 5.28 2.97 1.54
CA TRP A 64 4.91 1.73 0.85
C TRP A 64 6.13 0.92 0.41
N VAL A 65 7.09 1.53 -0.31
CA VAL A 65 8.35 0.86 -0.69
C VAL A 65 9.14 0.39 0.52
N SER A 66 9.29 1.25 1.54
CA SER A 66 10.04 0.88 2.74
C SER A 66 9.45 -0.32 3.48
N VAL A 67 8.12 -0.50 3.45
CA VAL A 67 7.44 -1.66 4.02
C VAL A 67 7.67 -2.90 3.16
N ARG A 68 7.74 -2.76 1.83
CA ARG A 68 8.07 -3.90 0.95
C ARG A 68 9.43 -4.49 1.29
N LEU A 69 10.44 -3.65 1.50
CA LEU A 69 11.80 -4.09 1.87
C LEU A 69 11.79 -5.01 3.12
N SER A 70 11.02 -4.67 4.17
CA SER A 70 10.95 -5.48 5.40
C SER A 70 9.96 -6.67 5.33
N THR A 71 9.37 -6.95 4.17
CA THR A 71 8.36 -8.02 4.01
C THR A 71 8.58 -8.84 2.74
N THR A 72 9.77 -8.74 2.16
CA THR A 72 10.25 -9.55 1.05
C THR A 72 11.54 -10.25 1.47
N SER A 73 11.81 -11.43 0.92
CA SER A 73 13.07 -12.12 1.19
C SER A 73 14.24 -11.43 0.51
N GLU A 74 15.31 -11.22 1.26
CA GLU A 74 16.54 -10.58 0.80
C GLU A 74 17.63 -11.62 0.54
N PHE A 75 18.40 -11.39 -0.52
CA PHE A 75 19.48 -12.28 -0.93
C PHE A 75 20.73 -11.47 -1.25
N ILE A 76 21.89 -12.03 -0.93
CA ILE A 76 23.19 -11.49 -1.32
C ILE A 76 23.38 -11.71 -2.82
N ILE A 77 23.84 -10.66 -3.49
CA ILE A 77 24.17 -10.65 -4.92
C ILE A 77 25.62 -10.17 -5.09
N GLY A 78 26.29 -10.66 -6.13
CA GLY A 78 27.68 -10.30 -6.45
C GLY A 78 28.71 -11.38 -6.10
N GLU A 79 29.98 -10.99 -6.07
CA GLU A 79 31.11 -11.89 -5.79
C GLU A 79 31.33 -12.11 -4.29
N GLU A 80 31.05 -11.10 -3.46
CA GLU A 80 31.09 -11.25 -2.01
C GLU A 80 29.89 -12.07 -1.54
N THR A 81 30.16 -13.18 -0.85
CA THR A 81 29.18 -14.16 -0.40
C THR A 81 29.16 -14.32 1.12
N LEU A 82 29.99 -13.54 1.83
CA LEU A 82 30.26 -13.66 3.26
C LEU A 82 30.74 -15.06 3.65
N GLY A 83 31.47 -15.71 2.73
CA GLY A 83 31.97 -17.08 2.89
C GLY A 83 30.89 -18.17 2.78
N MET A 84 29.66 -17.84 2.39
CA MET A 84 28.59 -18.82 2.19
C MET A 84 28.66 -19.44 0.78
N PRO A 85 28.40 -20.75 0.66
CA PRO A 85 28.41 -21.40 -0.63
C PRO A 85 27.17 -20.99 -1.45
N ARG A 86 27.30 -20.96 -2.78
CA ARG A 86 26.24 -20.51 -3.70
C ARG A 86 25.02 -21.44 -3.72
N ASP A 87 25.20 -22.70 -3.31
CA ASP A 87 24.19 -23.76 -3.22
C ASP A 87 23.67 -23.99 -1.79
N ILE A 88 23.88 -23.03 -0.87
CA ILE A 88 23.36 -23.10 0.51
C ILE A 88 21.83 -23.31 0.57
N LEU A 89 21.12 -22.83 -0.44
CA LEU A 89 19.72 -23.15 -0.69
C LEU A 89 19.66 -24.16 -1.84
N ASP A 90 19.32 -25.41 -1.49
CA ASP A 90 19.21 -26.52 -2.45
C ASP A 90 17.90 -26.46 -3.26
N GLU A 91 17.71 -27.45 -4.14
CA GLU A 91 16.52 -27.57 -5.01
C GLU A 91 15.20 -27.77 -4.26
N THR A 92 15.25 -28.07 -2.95
CA THR A 92 14.04 -28.17 -2.11
C THR A 92 13.59 -26.81 -1.59
N SER A 93 14.46 -25.80 -1.65
CA SER A 93 14.15 -24.42 -1.29
C SER A 93 13.28 -23.74 -2.37
N PRO A 94 12.36 -22.83 -2.01
CA PRO A 94 11.68 -21.95 -2.97
C PRO A 94 12.61 -20.98 -3.71
N SER A 95 13.90 -20.93 -3.34
CA SER A 95 14.89 -20.06 -3.96
C SER A 95 16.24 -20.77 -4.10
N PRO A 96 16.33 -21.84 -4.91
CA PRO A 96 17.56 -22.58 -5.12
C PRO A 96 18.67 -21.69 -5.69
N GLY A 97 19.91 -21.93 -5.30
CA GLY A 97 21.08 -21.22 -5.81
C GLY A 97 21.18 -19.75 -5.39
N ARG A 98 20.34 -19.30 -4.45
CA ARG A 98 20.44 -17.96 -3.86
C ARG A 98 21.11 -18.02 -2.49
N ILE A 99 21.81 -16.94 -2.15
CA ILE A 99 22.47 -16.79 -0.85
C ILE A 99 21.61 -15.89 0.05
N PRO A 100 21.00 -16.39 1.13
CA PRO A 100 20.21 -15.56 2.03
C PRO A 100 21.10 -14.61 2.83
N VAL A 101 20.56 -13.45 3.22
CA VAL A 101 21.25 -12.57 4.16
C VAL A 101 21.34 -13.25 5.54
N PRO A 102 22.52 -13.28 6.20
CA PRO A 102 22.66 -13.88 7.53
C PRO A 102 21.68 -13.29 8.56
N PRO A 103 21.10 -14.10 9.48
CA PRO A 103 20.05 -13.64 10.39
C PRO A 103 20.42 -12.41 11.22
N VAL A 104 21.66 -12.32 11.70
CA VAL A 104 22.13 -11.16 12.49
C VAL A 104 22.20 -9.90 11.63
N LEU A 105 22.67 -10.01 10.38
CA LEU A 105 22.74 -8.88 9.46
C LEU A 105 21.32 -8.43 9.05
N SER A 106 20.44 -9.38 8.76
CA SER A 106 19.02 -9.11 8.46
C SER A 106 18.33 -8.40 9.64
N ALA A 107 18.55 -8.84 10.89
CA ALA A 107 18.01 -8.17 12.06
C ALA A 107 18.53 -6.74 12.25
N GLN A 108 19.81 -6.48 11.96
CA GLN A 108 20.39 -5.13 11.99
C GLN A 108 19.78 -4.24 10.90
N MET A 109 19.63 -4.78 9.70
CA MET A 109 18.98 -4.12 8.57
C MET A 109 17.53 -3.74 8.90
N ASP A 110 16.76 -4.67 9.47
CA ASP A 110 15.39 -4.44 9.94
C ASP A 110 15.32 -3.39 11.04
N LEU A 111 16.28 -3.36 11.97
CA LEU A 111 16.32 -2.37 13.04
C LEU A 111 16.39 -0.95 12.46
N ILE A 112 17.28 -0.72 11.50
CA ILE A 112 17.42 0.57 10.82
C ILE A 112 16.13 0.91 10.05
N LEU A 113 15.66 -0.02 9.22
CA LEU A 113 14.51 0.21 8.34
C LEU A 113 13.22 0.45 9.13
N ILE A 114 12.90 -0.39 10.11
CA ILE A 114 11.64 -0.33 10.85
C ILE A 114 11.66 0.81 11.89
N HIS A 115 12.69 0.87 12.74
CA HIS A 115 12.70 1.81 13.85
C HIS A 115 13.13 3.22 13.45
N HIS A 116 14.10 3.38 12.55
CA HIS A 116 14.62 4.70 12.20
C HIS A 116 13.96 5.33 10.96
N ILE A 117 13.37 4.52 10.07
CA ILE A 117 12.78 5.01 8.82
C ILE A 117 11.25 4.87 8.85
N GLN A 118 10.72 3.64 8.91
CA GLN A 118 9.28 3.41 8.81
C GLN A 118 8.51 4.07 9.97
N THR A 119 9.02 4.02 11.21
CA THR A 119 8.35 4.65 12.36
C THR A 119 8.18 6.15 12.17
N LYS A 120 9.21 6.84 11.66
CA LYS A 120 9.15 8.26 11.34
C LYS A 120 8.17 8.54 10.20
N LEU A 121 8.28 7.79 9.09
CA LEU A 121 7.41 7.95 7.92
C LEU A 121 5.94 7.72 8.26
N ARG A 122 5.61 6.72 9.08
CA ARG A 122 4.23 6.45 9.53
C ARG A 122 3.64 7.63 10.28
N ARG A 123 4.36 8.16 11.27
CA ARG A 123 3.90 9.30 12.08
C ARG A 123 3.68 10.54 11.22
N GLU A 124 4.70 10.91 10.43
CA GLU A 124 4.63 12.09 9.57
C GLU A 124 3.53 11.97 8.51
N LEU A 125 3.36 10.79 7.91
CA LEU A 125 2.30 10.57 6.93
C LEU A 125 0.91 10.74 7.55
N LEU A 126 0.68 10.15 8.73
CA LEU A 126 -0.61 10.23 9.41
C LEU A 126 -0.97 11.69 9.76
N ASP A 127 0.00 12.44 10.30
CA ASP A 127 -0.20 13.85 10.64
C ASP A 127 -0.55 14.68 9.39
N LYS A 128 0.18 14.47 8.29
CA LYS A 128 -0.05 15.19 7.02
C LYS A 128 -1.39 14.78 6.38
N LEU A 129 -1.73 13.49 6.37
CA LEU A 129 -3.00 12.99 5.85
C LEU A 129 -4.18 13.55 6.66
N GLN A 130 -4.08 13.54 7.99
CA GLN A 130 -5.11 14.11 8.86
C GLN A 130 -5.28 15.62 8.62
N LYS A 131 -4.18 16.36 8.47
CA LYS A 131 -4.23 17.79 8.10
C LYS A 131 -4.94 17.99 6.76
N LEU A 132 -4.62 17.19 5.76
CA LEU A 132 -5.18 17.28 4.41
C LEU A 132 -6.69 16.95 4.39
N ILE A 133 -7.11 15.92 5.13
CA ILE A 133 -8.53 15.58 5.32
C ILE A 133 -9.27 16.69 6.06
N ARG A 134 -8.69 17.24 7.15
CA ARG A 134 -9.31 18.32 7.94
C ARG A 134 -9.48 19.63 7.17
N GLN A 135 -8.56 19.93 6.25
CA GLN A 135 -8.72 21.09 5.36
C GLN A 135 -9.94 20.96 4.44
N ASN A 136 -10.36 19.72 4.12
CA ASN A 136 -11.57 19.40 3.36
C ASN A 136 -11.73 20.23 2.06
N LYS A 137 -10.60 20.51 1.39
CA LYS A 137 -10.58 21.22 0.10
C LYS A 137 -10.98 20.24 -1.00
N GLN A 138 -11.82 20.69 -1.93
CA GLN A 138 -12.23 19.89 -3.10
C GLN A 138 -11.01 19.40 -3.88
N SER A 139 -10.05 20.29 -4.16
CA SER A 139 -8.81 19.98 -4.89
C SER A 139 -7.92 18.92 -4.23
N SER A 140 -8.14 18.60 -2.94
CA SER A 140 -7.42 17.55 -2.23
C SER A 140 -8.08 16.17 -2.33
N TRP A 141 -9.32 16.08 -2.83
CA TRP A 141 -10.11 14.84 -2.80
C TRP A 141 -9.41 13.67 -3.51
N LEU A 142 -8.90 13.89 -4.72
CA LEU A 142 -8.21 12.83 -5.45
C LEU A 142 -6.94 12.37 -4.71
N VAL A 143 -6.24 13.28 -4.05
CA VAL A 143 -5.07 12.94 -3.22
C VAL A 143 -5.49 12.06 -2.05
N VAL A 144 -6.59 12.39 -1.35
CA VAL A 144 -7.13 11.55 -0.27
C VAL A 144 -7.49 10.16 -0.81
N TYR A 145 -8.19 10.09 -1.95
CA TYR A 145 -8.53 8.82 -2.59
C TYR A 145 -7.28 7.96 -2.85
N LEU A 146 -6.27 8.52 -3.52
CA LEU A 146 -5.06 7.79 -3.89
C LEU A 146 -4.28 7.30 -2.66
N VAL A 147 -4.14 8.16 -1.65
CA VAL A 147 -3.41 7.82 -0.42
C VAL A 147 -4.14 6.74 0.35
N THR A 148 -5.46 6.90 0.53
CA THR A 148 -6.28 5.90 1.21
C THR A 148 -6.22 4.56 0.47
N PHE A 149 -6.35 4.56 -0.87
CA PHE A 149 -6.25 3.35 -1.68
C PHE A 149 -4.90 2.63 -1.47
N ILE A 150 -3.79 3.35 -1.56
CA ILE A 150 -2.44 2.77 -1.39
C ILE A 150 -2.26 2.20 0.03
N LEU A 151 -2.78 2.89 1.06
CA LEU A 151 -2.70 2.43 2.44
C LEU A 151 -3.56 1.18 2.69
N LEU A 152 -4.76 1.12 2.13
CA LEU A 152 -5.64 -0.05 2.20
C LEU A 152 -5.04 -1.25 1.47
N HIS A 153 -4.50 -1.05 0.27
CA HIS A 153 -3.79 -2.10 -0.47
C HIS A 153 -2.54 -2.57 0.31
N ASN A 154 -1.80 -1.65 0.93
CA ASN A 154 -0.66 -2.01 1.77
C ASN A 154 -1.08 -2.89 2.96
N ALA A 155 -2.27 -2.68 3.54
CA ALA A 155 -2.80 -3.54 4.60
C ALA A 155 -3.04 -4.97 4.10
N SER A 156 -3.60 -5.15 2.89
CA SER A 156 -3.71 -6.48 2.25
C SER A 156 -2.34 -7.13 2.07
N LEU A 157 -1.36 -6.40 1.54
CA LEU A 157 -0.02 -6.93 1.27
C LEU A 157 0.73 -7.35 2.53
N ILE A 158 0.63 -6.58 3.63
CA ILE A 158 1.22 -6.96 4.92
C ILE A 158 0.51 -8.18 5.50
N THR A 159 -0.82 -8.23 5.42
CA THR A 159 -1.62 -9.37 5.88
C THR A 159 -1.26 -10.65 5.11
N ALA A 160 -1.09 -10.55 3.79
CA ALA A 160 -0.62 -11.64 2.95
C ALA A 160 0.80 -12.11 3.33
N HIS A 161 1.69 -11.17 3.69
CA HIS A 161 3.01 -11.50 4.21
C HIS A 161 2.92 -12.26 5.53
N ASP A 162 2.10 -11.82 6.49
CA ASP A 162 1.89 -12.50 7.76
C ASP A 162 1.32 -13.93 7.58
N ALA A 163 0.42 -14.12 6.62
CA ALA A 163 -0.11 -15.45 6.29
C ALA A 163 0.97 -16.35 5.65
N ARG A 164 1.76 -15.83 4.70
CA ARG A 164 2.88 -16.57 4.12
C ARG A 164 3.92 -16.93 5.18
N TYR A 165 4.22 -16.02 6.10
CA TYR A 165 5.17 -16.26 7.18
C TYR A 165 4.69 -17.36 8.12
N ALA A 166 3.43 -17.32 8.56
CA ALA A 166 2.84 -18.37 9.39
C ALA A 166 2.96 -19.75 8.73
N ARG A 167 2.59 -19.87 7.45
CA ARG A 167 2.71 -21.12 6.68
C ARG A 167 4.16 -21.59 6.54
N LYS A 168 5.06 -20.67 6.15
CA LYS A 168 6.50 -20.97 5.97
C LYS A 168 7.14 -21.54 7.24
N HIS A 169 6.69 -21.08 8.41
CA HIS A 169 7.22 -21.50 9.71
C HIS A 169 6.33 -22.52 10.43
N GLY A 170 5.37 -23.16 9.74
CA GLY A 170 4.55 -24.23 10.31
C GLY A 170 3.67 -23.83 11.49
N MET A 171 3.31 -22.54 11.60
CA MET A 171 2.48 -22.05 12.69
C MET A 171 1.04 -22.56 12.55
N LYS A 172 0.42 -23.01 13.65
CA LYS A 172 -0.97 -23.49 13.69
C LYS A 172 -2.00 -22.35 13.77
N ARG A 173 -1.80 -21.29 13.01
CA ARG A 173 -2.64 -20.08 12.98
C ARG A 173 -2.57 -19.44 11.60
N ARG A 174 -3.60 -18.66 11.24
CA ARG A 174 -3.71 -18.08 9.89
C ARG A 174 -2.64 -17.02 9.63
N PHE A 175 -2.32 -16.21 10.64
CA PHE A 175 -1.37 -15.10 10.55
C PHE A 175 -0.28 -15.20 11.62
N ALA A 176 0.94 -14.78 11.29
CA ALA A 176 2.04 -14.81 12.25
C ALA A 176 1.85 -13.79 13.39
N ARG A 177 1.12 -12.70 13.13
CA ARG A 177 0.83 -11.62 14.08
C ARG A 177 -0.64 -11.22 13.98
N GLU A 178 -1.53 -12.04 14.55
CA GLU A 178 -2.99 -11.85 14.50
C GLU A 178 -3.43 -10.53 15.15
N ASP A 179 -2.75 -10.11 16.23
CA ASP A 179 -2.94 -8.81 16.88
C ASP A 179 -2.68 -7.66 15.91
N LYS A 180 -1.63 -7.75 15.09
CA LYS A 180 -1.29 -6.75 14.08
C LYS A 180 -2.26 -6.74 12.93
N VAL A 181 -2.73 -7.91 12.49
CA VAL A 181 -3.79 -7.97 11.47
C VAL A 181 -5.06 -7.29 11.98
N GLN A 182 -5.46 -7.52 13.23
CA GLN A 182 -6.59 -6.81 13.83
C GLN A 182 -6.38 -5.28 13.87
N GLU A 183 -5.18 -4.81 14.22
CA GLU A 183 -4.84 -3.38 14.15
C GLU A 183 -4.95 -2.82 12.72
N TYR A 184 -4.54 -3.59 11.70
CA TYR A 184 -4.68 -3.19 10.29
C TYR A 184 -6.15 -3.04 9.88
N HIS A 185 -7.03 -3.94 10.32
CA HIS A 185 -8.47 -3.82 10.11
C HIS A 185 -9.05 -2.57 10.76
N LEU A 186 -8.66 -2.25 12.00
CA LEU A 186 -9.09 -1.04 12.67
C LEU A 186 -8.63 0.22 11.91
N GLY A 187 -7.36 0.25 11.49
CA GLY A 187 -6.81 1.34 10.70
C GLY A 187 -7.53 1.50 9.35
N ALA A 188 -7.82 0.41 8.66
CA ALA A 188 -8.57 0.41 7.41
C ALA A 188 -9.98 0.97 7.59
N ASN A 189 -10.70 0.55 8.64
CA ASN A 189 -12.02 1.10 8.97
C ASN A 189 -11.98 2.61 9.23
N ILE A 190 -10.95 3.12 9.93
CA ILE A 190 -10.78 4.56 10.17
C ILE A 190 -10.58 5.31 8.85
N LEU A 191 -9.71 4.81 7.98
CA LEU A 191 -9.44 5.41 6.66
C LEU A 191 -10.70 5.42 5.77
N LEU A 192 -11.44 4.31 5.74
CA LEU A 192 -12.67 4.17 4.97
C LEU A 192 -13.77 5.09 5.51
N ALA A 193 -13.95 5.17 6.82
CA ALA A 193 -14.92 6.07 7.44
C ALA A 193 -14.65 7.54 7.08
N HIS A 194 -13.38 7.96 7.12
CA HIS A 194 -13.00 9.30 6.69
C HIS A 194 -13.25 9.54 5.21
N PHE A 195 -12.88 8.60 4.35
CA PHE A 195 -13.09 8.72 2.91
C PHE A 195 -14.58 8.87 2.56
N HIS A 196 -15.42 7.98 3.10
CA HIS A 196 -16.87 8.01 2.86
C HIS A 196 -17.52 9.26 3.44
N TYR A 197 -17.09 9.73 4.61
CA TYR A 197 -17.54 11.00 5.18
C TYR A 197 -17.19 12.20 4.30
N CYS A 198 -15.96 12.24 3.75
CA CYS A 198 -15.50 13.31 2.88
C CYS A 198 -16.28 13.42 1.55
N ASN A 199 -16.97 12.36 1.15
CA ASN A 199 -17.77 12.36 -0.08
C ASN A 199 -19.09 13.13 0.05
N LYS A 200 -19.50 13.56 1.26
CA LYS A 200 -20.68 14.43 1.50
C LYS A 200 -21.98 13.91 0.86
N GLY A 201 -22.18 12.59 0.84
CA GLY A 201 -23.35 11.95 0.22
C GLY A 201 -23.28 11.84 -1.31
N ILE A 202 -22.20 12.30 -1.95
CA ILE A 202 -21.89 11.96 -3.34
C ILE A 202 -21.26 10.56 -3.34
N HIS A 203 -21.56 9.75 -4.35
CA HIS A 203 -20.95 8.44 -4.52
C HIS A 203 -20.10 8.45 -5.80
N PRO A 204 -18.81 8.83 -5.73
CA PRO A 204 -17.98 9.14 -6.92
C PRO A 204 -17.81 7.97 -7.89
N PHE A 205 -17.99 6.75 -7.38
CA PHE A 205 -17.88 5.50 -8.13
C PHE A 205 -19.22 4.79 -8.35
N SER A 206 -20.34 5.49 -8.16
CA SER A 206 -21.68 5.01 -8.54
C SER A 206 -22.03 5.42 -9.96
N ASP A 207 -22.87 4.65 -10.65
CA ASP A 207 -23.36 5.02 -11.99
C ASP A 207 -24.21 6.29 -11.97
N ALA A 208 -24.85 6.60 -10.85
CA ALA A 208 -25.66 7.80 -10.67
C ALA A 208 -24.83 9.10 -10.62
N CYS A 209 -23.55 9.03 -10.27
CA CYS A 209 -22.70 10.21 -10.11
C CYS A 209 -22.24 10.77 -11.47
N ARG A 210 -22.68 11.99 -11.79
CA ARG A 210 -22.36 12.70 -13.03
C ARG A 210 -21.01 13.40 -12.90
N ASP A 211 -20.40 13.76 -14.03
CA ASP A 211 -19.15 14.53 -14.02
C ASP A 211 -19.29 15.88 -13.31
N GLN A 212 -20.47 16.49 -13.39
CA GLN A 212 -20.72 17.73 -12.68
C GLN A 212 -20.61 17.53 -11.16
N ASP A 213 -21.10 16.40 -10.65
CA ASP A 213 -20.97 16.05 -9.22
C ASP A 213 -19.49 15.84 -8.85
N LEU A 214 -18.71 15.20 -9.73
CA LEU A 214 -17.26 15.02 -9.53
C LEU A 214 -16.51 16.35 -9.53
N ARG A 215 -16.84 17.29 -10.43
CA ARG A 215 -16.25 18.63 -10.45
C ARG A 215 -16.59 19.39 -9.18
N THR A 216 -17.85 19.31 -8.73
CA THR A 216 -18.29 19.93 -7.47
C THR A 216 -17.67 19.27 -6.24
N LEU A 217 -17.38 17.98 -6.26
CA LEU A 217 -16.74 17.29 -5.13
C LEU A 217 -15.24 17.56 -5.06
N ALA A 218 -14.57 17.56 -6.21
CA ALA A 218 -13.13 17.29 -6.27
C ALA A 218 -12.33 18.23 -7.17
N ASP A 219 -12.95 19.23 -7.81
CA ASP A 219 -12.28 20.21 -8.69
C ASP A 219 -11.34 19.55 -9.73
N LEU A 220 -11.84 18.48 -10.36
CA LEU A 220 -11.05 17.63 -11.24
C LEU A 220 -11.03 18.15 -12.68
N ASP A 221 -9.86 18.08 -13.30
CA ASP A 221 -9.69 18.23 -14.74
C ASP A 221 -10.21 17.00 -15.51
N ASP A 222 -10.33 17.13 -16.84
CA ASP A 222 -10.89 16.07 -17.69
C ASP A 222 -10.06 14.77 -17.70
N ASN A 223 -8.76 14.84 -17.43
CA ASN A 223 -7.92 13.63 -17.33
C ASN A 223 -8.23 12.89 -16.02
N LYS A 224 -8.34 13.63 -14.91
CA LYS A 224 -8.68 13.08 -13.60
C LYS A 224 -10.11 12.54 -13.56
N ILE A 225 -11.06 13.19 -14.24
CA ILE A 225 -12.43 12.68 -14.41
C ILE A 225 -12.42 11.36 -15.19
N ARG A 226 -11.64 11.29 -16.28
CA ARG A 226 -11.48 10.04 -17.05
C ARG A 226 -10.91 8.90 -16.18
N PHE A 227 -9.93 9.21 -15.33
CA PHE A 227 -9.39 8.25 -14.37
C PHE A 227 -10.47 7.74 -13.38
N VAL A 228 -11.26 8.63 -12.79
CA VAL A 228 -12.36 8.25 -11.87
C VAL A 228 -13.41 7.40 -12.56
N ARG A 229 -13.79 7.73 -13.81
CA ARG A 229 -14.72 6.93 -14.61
C ARG A 229 -14.18 5.54 -14.94
N ALA A 230 -12.92 5.44 -15.34
CA ALA A 230 -12.29 4.14 -15.60
C ALA A 230 -12.26 3.27 -14.34
N THR A 231 -11.95 3.89 -13.19
CA THR A 231 -11.95 3.23 -11.88
C THR A 231 -13.34 2.74 -11.50
N ARG A 232 -14.36 3.59 -11.66
CA ARG A 232 -15.78 3.24 -11.47
C ARG A 232 -16.16 2.01 -12.31
N ASN A 233 -15.89 2.05 -13.61
CA ASN A 233 -16.27 0.97 -14.53
C ASN A 233 -15.63 -0.35 -14.12
N TYR A 234 -14.34 -0.34 -13.74
CA TYR A 234 -13.66 -1.52 -13.25
C TYR A 234 -14.30 -2.04 -11.96
N ALA A 235 -14.60 -1.15 -11.00
CA ALA A 235 -15.23 -1.53 -9.75
C ALA A 235 -16.61 -2.18 -9.95
N GLN A 236 -17.42 -1.66 -10.87
CA GLN A 236 -18.72 -2.26 -11.19
C GLN A 236 -18.57 -3.64 -11.84
N GLN A 237 -17.60 -3.82 -12.74
CA GLN A 237 -17.34 -5.11 -13.40
C GLN A 237 -16.93 -6.21 -12.40
N HIS A 238 -16.22 -5.83 -11.33
CA HIS A 238 -15.69 -6.78 -10.32
C HIS A 238 -16.52 -6.81 -9.03
N LYS A 239 -17.68 -6.13 -8.99
CA LYS A 239 -18.48 -5.97 -7.77
C LYS A 239 -18.79 -7.29 -7.08
N ARG A 240 -19.26 -8.29 -7.85
CA ARG A 240 -19.62 -9.62 -7.32
C ARG A 240 -18.40 -10.36 -6.76
N GLU A 241 -17.30 -10.36 -7.50
CA GLU A 241 -16.04 -10.99 -7.06
C GLU A 241 -15.54 -10.37 -5.75
N TRP A 242 -15.60 -9.04 -5.64
CA TRP A 242 -15.17 -8.36 -4.43
C TRP A 242 -16.10 -8.60 -3.25
N GLU A 243 -17.41 -8.70 -3.47
CA GLU A 243 -18.38 -9.13 -2.44
C GLU A 243 -18.04 -10.53 -1.93
N GLU A 244 -17.70 -11.47 -2.82
CA GLU A 244 -17.25 -12.83 -2.45
C GLU A 244 -15.93 -12.81 -1.65
N ILE A 245 -14.94 -12.01 -2.07
CA ILE A 245 -13.67 -11.82 -1.35
C ILE A 245 -13.92 -11.32 0.07
N ARG A 246 -14.83 -10.35 0.25
CA ARG A 246 -15.19 -9.81 1.56
C ARG A 246 -15.94 -10.82 2.41
N ALA A 247 -16.93 -11.51 1.84
CA ALA A 247 -17.73 -12.53 2.52
C ALA A 247 -16.88 -13.70 3.03
N ASN A 248 -15.85 -14.09 2.27
CA ASN A 248 -14.93 -15.17 2.64
C ASN A 248 -13.84 -14.73 3.63
N GLY A 249 -13.82 -13.46 4.04
CA GLY A 249 -12.78 -12.92 4.92
C GLY A 249 -11.37 -13.09 4.35
N ALA A 250 -11.20 -12.93 3.03
CA ALA A 250 -9.92 -13.11 2.34
C ALA A 250 -9.00 -11.88 2.51
N TYR A 251 -8.59 -11.59 3.74
CA TYR A 251 -7.87 -10.37 4.15
C TYR A 251 -6.53 -10.17 3.44
N GLU A 252 -5.91 -11.26 2.99
CA GLU A 252 -4.68 -11.28 2.19
C GLU A 252 -4.88 -10.89 0.73
N ASN A 253 -6.12 -10.83 0.24
CA ASN A 253 -6.41 -10.48 -1.15
C ASN A 253 -6.23 -8.98 -1.37
N ASP A 254 -5.61 -8.60 -2.49
CA ASP A 254 -5.31 -7.21 -2.84
C ASP A 254 -6.57 -6.32 -2.85
N PHE A 255 -7.73 -6.90 -3.20
CA PHE A 255 -9.01 -6.19 -3.29
C PHE A 255 -9.84 -6.20 -2.01
N TYR A 256 -9.45 -6.92 -0.95
CA TYR A 256 -10.28 -7.02 0.26
C TYR A 256 -10.58 -5.66 0.90
N PHE A 257 -9.55 -4.85 1.17
CA PHE A 257 -9.72 -3.53 1.78
C PHE A 257 -10.11 -2.46 0.77
N VAL A 258 -9.45 -2.43 -0.40
CA VAL A 258 -9.70 -1.37 -1.40
C VAL A 258 -11.10 -1.43 -1.99
N SER A 259 -11.70 -2.62 -2.12
CA SER A 259 -13.05 -2.75 -2.68
C SER A 259 -14.11 -2.00 -1.87
N GLN A 260 -13.86 -1.79 -0.57
CA GLN A 260 -14.74 -1.06 0.33
C GLN A 260 -14.81 0.45 0.05
N LEU A 261 -13.86 1.01 -0.72
CA LEU A 261 -13.94 2.39 -1.21
C LEU A 261 -15.10 2.62 -2.18
N PHE A 262 -15.58 1.55 -2.80
CA PHE A 262 -16.60 1.59 -3.85
C PHE A 262 -18.01 1.23 -3.33
N GLU A 263 -18.16 0.95 -2.04
CA GLU A 263 -19.45 0.68 -1.42
C GLU A 263 -20.22 1.98 -1.13
N GLU A 264 -21.46 2.08 -1.61
CA GLU A 264 -22.30 3.27 -1.36
C GLU A 264 -22.77 3.36 0.09
N ASN A 265 -23.15 2.21 0.68
CA ASN A 265 -23.65 2.10 2.04
C ASN A 265 -22.61 1.41 2.95
N TRP A 266 -21.36 1.84 2.83
CA TRP A 266 -20.25 1.26 3.58
C TRP A 266 -20.51 1.30 5.09
N LYS A 267 -20.14 0.22 5.77
CA LYS A 267 -20.14 0.13 7.23
C LYS A 267 -18.82 -0.47 7.71
N PRO A 268 -18.34 -0.10 8.92
CA PRO A 268 -17.15 -0.70 9.51
C PRO A 268 -17.29 -2.22 9.59
N GLN A 269 -16.26 -2.94 9.14
CA GLN A 269 -16.24 -4.40 9.15
C GLN A 269 -15.57 -4.92 10.42
N SER A 270 -16.16 -5.95 11.04
CA SER A 270 -15.57 -6.64 12.17
C SER A 270 -14.50 -7.62 11.71
N PHE A 271 -13.35 -7.63 12.38
CA PHE A 271 -12.32 -8.64 12.17
C PHE A 271 -12.76 -9.98 12.78
N THR A 272 -12.63 -11.06 12.00
CA THR A 272 -12.97 -12.43 12.44
C THR A 272 -11.81 -13.36 12.06
N LEU A 273 -11.34 -14.17 13.02
CA LEU A 273 -10.24 -15.13 12.81
C LEU A 273 -10.71 -16.41 12.14
#